data_AF-A0AA89BN95-F1
#
_entry.id   AF-A0AA89BN95-F1
#
_cell.length_a   1.000
_cell.length_b   1.000
_cell.length_c   1.000
_cell.angle_alpha   90.00
_cell.angle_beta   90.00
_cell.angle_gamma   90.00
#
_symmetry.space_group_name_H-M   'P 1'
#
loop_
_entity.id
_entity.type
_entity.pdbx_description
1 polymer ?
#
loop_
_entity_poly.entity_id
_entity_poly.type
_entity_poly.pdbx_seq_one_letter_code
_entity_poly.pdbx_strand_id
1 'polypeptide(L)'
;RRCITSGFFANAAYLHYTGVYKTVRDDHTLYIHPTSVLSVEKPPQWVVFNEVIQTNKDYMLDITAIKPEWLQELAPHFYQYGTVS
;
A
#
# COMPACT_ATOMS: atom_id res chain seq x y z
N ARG A 1 8.22 23.14 6.37
CA ARG A 1 6.94 22.40 6.22
C ARG A 1 6.97 21.74 4.86
N ARG A 2 7.43 20.48 4.78
CA ARG A 2 7.60 19.73 3.53
C ARG A 2 6.24 19.12 3.17
N CYS A 3 5.80 19.38 1.95
CA CYS A 3 4.44 19.22 1.47
C CYS A 3 3.91 17.78 1.59
N ILE A 4 2.63 17.68 1.94
CA ILE A 4 1.80 16.46 2.02
C ILE A 4 1.53 15.82 0.63
N THR A 5 2.11 16.35 -0.45
CA THR A 5 1.71 16.03 -1.83
C THR A 5 2.54 14.97 -2.53
N SER A 6 3.32 14.15 -1.81
CA SER A 6 4.02 12.99 -2.40
C SER A 6 3.35 11.64 -2.09
N GLY A 7 2.24 11.64 -1.35
CA GLY A 7 1.66 10.43 -0.73
C GLY A 7 0.88 9.48 -1.64
N PHE A 8 0.29 9.96 -2.74
CA PHE A 8 -0.65 9.12 -3.53
C PHE A 8 0.01 7.90 -4.20
N PHE A 9 1.31 7.95 -4.51
CA PHE A 9 2.05 6.79 -5.03
C PHE A 9 2.79 6.00 -3.93
N ALA A 10 3.00 6.59 -2.76
CA ALA A 10 3.66 5.96 -1.62
C ALA A 10 2.73 5.07 -0.80
N ASN A 11 1.41 5.24 -0.95
CA ASN A 11 0.39 4.50 -0.21
C ASN A 11 0.10 3.13 -0.85
N ALA A 12 1.14 2.39 -1.18
CA ALA A 12 1.06 1.01 -1.62
C ALA A 12 1.45 0.09 -0.47
N ALA A 13 0.70 -0.99 -0.30
CA ALA A 13 1.01 -2.05 0.64
C ALA A 13 0.89 -3.43 -0.01
N TYR A 14 1.69 -4.37 0.46
CA TYR A 14 1.67 -5.75 0.00
C TYR A 14 1.37 -6.69 1.17
N LEU A 15 0.74 -7.82 0.87
CA LEU A 15 0.45 -8.86 1.84
C LEU A 15 1.72 -9.66 2.10
N HIS A 16 2.24 -9.56 3.31
CA HIS A 16 3.40 -10.32 3.76
C HIS A 16 3.03 -11.77 4.08
N TYR A 17 3.99 -12.70 4.02
CA TYR A 17 3.76 -14.12 4.29
C TYR A 17 3.24 -14.40 5.71
N THR A 18 3.43 -13.47 6.65
CA THR A 18 2.90 -13.55 8.01
C THR A 18 1.41 -13.18 8.11
N GLY A 19 0.76 -12.79 7.00
CA GLY A 19 -0.65 -12.42 6.95
C GLY A 19 -0.96 -10.96 7.32
N VAL A 20 0.05 -10.10 7.41
CA VAL A 20 -0.12 -8.65 7.64
C VAL A 20 0.23 -7.86 6.39
N TYR A 21 -0.33 -6.67 6.24
CA TYR A 21 0.07 -5.78 5.15
C TYR A 21 1.26 -4.94 5.56
N LYS A 22 2.18 -4.72 4.63
CA LYS A 22 3.35 -3.86 4.84
C LYS A 22 3.44 -2.82 3.74
N THR A 23 3.77 -1.58 4.11
CA THR A 23 3.96 -0.51 3.13
C THR A 23 5.22 -0.75 2.32
N VAL A 24 5.17 -0.42 1.02
CA VAL A 24 6.32 -0.57 0.12
C VAL A 24 7.46 0.40 0.48
N ARG A 25 7.14 1.55 1.07
CA ARG A 25 8.11 2.61 1.37
C ARG A 25 8.97 2.35 2.60
N ASP A 26 8.34 1.95 3.71
CA ASP A 26 8.98 1.92 5.04
C ASP A 26 8.83 0.56 5.74
N ASP A 27 8.32 -0.47 5.04
CA ASP A 27 7.95 -1.78 5.61
C ASP A 27 7.02 -1.68 6.83
N HIS A 28 6.25 -0.58 6.91
CA HIS A 28 5.40 -0.28 8.04
C HIS A 28 4.21 -1.24 8.04
N THR A 29 3.99 -1.89 9.18
CA THR A 29 2.91 -2.88 9.32
C THR A 29 1.56 -2.18 9.47
N LEU A 30 0.67 -2.44 8.52
CA LEU A 30 -0.68 -1.93 8.49
C LEU A 30 -1.69 -3.08 8.44
N TYR A 31 -2.91 -2.78 8.88
CA TYR A 31 -4.02 -3.72 8.88
C TYR A 31 -5.17 -3.20 8.03
N ILE A 32 -5.95 -4.11 7.43
CA ILE A 32 -7.21 -3.74 6.80
C ILE A 32 -8.19 -3.34 7.91
N HIS A 33 -8.79 -2.16 7.81
CA HIS A 33 -9.81 -1.75 8.77
C HIS A 33 -11.01 -2.71 8.68
N PRO A 34 -11.57 -3.20 9.81
CA PRO A 34 -12.63 -4.20 9.81
C PRO A 34 -13.94 -3.76 9.11
N THR A 35 -14.13 -2.45 8.88
CA THR A 35 -15.26 -1.95 8.08
C THR A 35 -15.00 -1.94 6.58
N SER A 36 -13.78 -2.26 6.14
CA SER A 36 -13.46 -2.37 4.72
C SER A 36 -14.10 -3.64 4.15
N VAL A 37 -14.86 -3.47 3.06
CA VAL A 37 -15.52 -4.55 2.31
C VAL A 37 -14.52 -5.56 1.72
N LEU A 38 -13.22 -5.23 1.72
CA LEU A 38 -12.13 -6.10 1.27
C LEU A 38 -11.77 -7.24 2.25
N SER A 39 -12.59 -7.49 3.27
CA SER A 39 -12.59 -8.76 4.00
C SER A 39 -13.11 -9.89 3.10
N VAL A 40 -12.46 -10.10 1.96
CA VAL A 40 -12.75 -11.13 0.95
C VAL A 40 -12.03 -12.41 1.36
N GLU A 41 -12.62 -13.58 1.08
CA GLU A 41 -12.04 -14.91 1.37
C GLU A 41 -10.59 -15.10 0.85
N LYS A 42 -10.19 -14.29 -0.13
CA LYS A 42 -8.82 -14.21 -0.65
C LYS A 42 -8.33 -12.76 -0.57
N PRO A 43 -7.52 -12.40 0.44
CA PRO A 43 -6.96 -11.06 0.53
C PRO A 43 -6.03 -10.79 -0.67
N PRO A 44 -6.17 -9.63 -1.35
CA PRO A 44 -5.33 -9.29 -2.48
C PRO A 44 -3.87 -9.12 -2.03
N GLN A 45 -2.92 -9.60 -2.85
CA GLN A 45 -1.50 -9.51 -2.52
C GLN A 45 -0.96 -8.08 -2.55
N TRP A 46 -1.53 -7.20 -3.37
CA TRP A 46 -1.10 -5.81 -3.52
C TRP A 46 -2.31 -4.90 -3.45
N VAL A 47 -2.18 -3.83 -2.67
CA VAL A 47 -3.23 -2.85 -2.47
C VAL A 47 -2.66 -1.44 -2.45
N VAL A 48 -3.49 -0.47 -2.84
CA VAL A 48 -3.28 0.95 -2.54
C VAL A 48 -4.33 1.41 -1.55
N PHE A 49 -3.98 2.36 -0.69
CA PHE A 49 -4.88 2.94 0.31
C PHE A 49 -4.88 4.47 0.21
N ASN A 50 -5.99 5.10 0.57
CA ASN A 50 -6.09 6.56 0.56
C ASN A 50 -5.56 7.16 1.86
N GLU A 51 -5.96 6.58 2.99
CA GLU A 51 -5.64 7.09 4.33
C GLU A 51 -5.21 5.97 5.29
N VAL A 52 -4.47 6.35 6.33
CA VAL A 52 -4.13 5.49 7.46
C VAL A 52 -4.69 6.13 8.73
N ILE A 53 -5.46 5.38 9.50
CA ILE A 53 -5.92 5.79 10.81
C ILE A 53 -5.10 5.11 11.89
N GLN A 54 -4.46 5.91 12.74
CA GLN A 54 -3.69 5.44 13.88
C GLN A 54 -4.61 5.35 15.10
N THR A 55 -4.89 4.13 15.54
CA THR A 55 -5.69 3.87 16.75
C THR A 55 -4.88 3.02 17.73
N ASN A 56 -5.33 1.79 18.02
CA ASN A 56 -4.52 0.77 18.72
C ASN A 56 -3.60 0.01 17.76
N LYS A 57 -3.98 -0.06 16.48
CA LYS A 57 -3.20 -0.53 15.35
C LYS A 57 -3.40 0.45 14.22
N ASP A 58 -2.43 0.53 13.32
CA ASP A 58 -2.53 1.41 12.16
C ASP A 58 -3.33 0.69 11.06
N TYR A 59 -4.48 1.26 10.71
CA TYR A 59 -5.40 0.68 9.76
C TYR A 59 -5.45 1.48 8.46
N MET A 60 -5.52 0.79 7.33
CA MET A 60 -5.73 1.38 6.01
C MET A 60 -7.21 1.62 5.75
N LEU A 61 -7.53 2.79 5.19
CA LEU A 61 -8.86 3.20 4.72
C LEU A 61 -8.86 3.39 3.20
N ASP A 62 -10.04 3.20 2.59
CA ASP A 62 -10.27 3.25 1.13
C ASP A 62 -9.24 2.43 0.33
N ILE A 63 -9.21 1.14 0.64
CA ILE A 63 -8.28 0.19 0.05
C ILE A 63 -8.79 -0.25 -1.33
N THR A 64 -7.91 -0.25 -2.32
CA THR A 64 -8.18 -0.76 -3.67
C THR A 64 -7.16 -1.85 -4.00
N ALA A 65 -7.63 -3.02 -4.44
CA ALA A 65 -6.77 -4.09 -4.92
C ALA A 65 -6.14 -3.69 -6.26
N ILE A 66 -4.82 -3.85 -6.37
CA ILE A 66 -4.08 -3.55 -7.59
C ILE A 66 -3.17 -4.70 -7.96
N LYS A 67 -2.67 -4.68 -9.20
CA LYS A 67 -1.57 -5.54 -9.63
C LYS A 67 -0.24 -4.80 -9.47
N PRO A 68 0.86 -5.50 -9.14
CA PRO A 68 2.18 -4.87 -9.01
C PRO A 68 2.66 -4.22 -10.31
N GLU A 69 2.26 -4.74 -11.47
CA GLU A 69 2.56 -4.17 -12.80
C GLU A 69 2.06 -2.72 -12.94
N TRP A 70 0.94 -2.36 -12.28
CA TRP A 70 0.39 -1.01 -12.34
C TRP A 70 1.20 0.01 -11.54
N LEU A 71 1.98 -0.41 -10.53
CA LEU A 71 2.86 0.50 -9.78
C LEU A 71 3.96 1.07 -10.68
N GLN A 72 4.44 0.29 -11.66
CA GLN A 72 5.46 0.74 -12.62
C GLN A 72 4.89 1.74 -13.63
N GLU A 73 3.63 1.55 -14.05
CA GLU A 73 2.94 2.44 -15.00
C GLU A 73 2.49 3.75 -14.34
N LEU A 74 2.06 3.68 -13.07
CA LEU A 74 1.55 4.83 -12.32
C LEU A 74 2.67 5.78 -11.85
N ALA A 75 3.86 5.26 -11.52
CA ALA A 75 4.99 6.06 -11.05
C ALA A 75 6.30 5.73 -11.79
N PRO A 76 6.42 6.05 -13.10
CA PRO A 76 7.60 5.73 -13.89
C PRO A 76 8.89 6.40 -13.36
N HIS A 77 8.79 7.53 -12.68
CA HIS A 77 9.93 8.24 -12.08
C HIS A 77 10.35 7.75 -10.69
N PHE A 78 9.51 6.97 -10.00
CA PHE A 78 9.80 6.47 -8.64
C PHE A 78 10.44 5.08 -8.65
N TYR A 79 10.18 4.29 -9.70
CA TYR A 79 10.71 2.93 -9.88
C TYR A 79 11.78 2.81 -10.98
N GLN A 80 12.30 3.93 -11.52
CA GLN A 80 13.23 3.92 -12.66
C GLN A 80 14.68 3.49 -12.32
N TYR A 81 14.99 3.10 -11.09
CA TYR A 81 16.32 2.59 -10.73
C TYR A 81 16.26 1.11 -10.34
N GLY A 82 15.90 0.30 -11.35
CA GLY A 82 16.31 -1.09 -11.47
C GLY A 82 17.11 -1.30 -12.77
N THR A 83 17.79 -0.27 -13.28
CA THR A 83 18.77 -0.45 -14.36
C THR A 83 20.06 -0.96 -13.74
N VAL A 84 20.28 -2.27 -13.79
CA VAL A 84 21.62 -2.79 -14.08
C VAL A 84 21.47 -3.95 -15.04
N SER A 85 22.29 -3.87 -16.08
CA SER A 85 22.37 -4.60 -17.33
C SER A 85 22.44 -6.11 -17.24
#